data_AF-A0A258D7K1-F1
#
_entry.id   AF-A0A258D7K1-F1
#
_cell.length_a   1.000
_cell.length_b   1.000
_cell.length_c   1.000
_cell.angle_alpha   90.00
_cell.angle_beta   90.00
_cell.angle_gamma   90.00
#
_symmetry.space_group_name_H-M   'P 1'
#
loop_
_entity.id
_entity.type
_entity.pdbx_description
1 polymer ?
#
loop_
_entity_poly.entity_id
_entity_poly.type
_entity_poly.pdbx_seq_one_letter_code
_entity_poly.pdbx_strand_id
1 'polypeptide(L)'
;DKLEAVRLTCQYGGCTQRYLTHDAFNGLWEATWRITQRTGGESHDRLKAYITHAQANDLAIGIAMTDGKGDRSKRPSEQVEPLSYVHVRERRADGIVIAGVKAIVTGGPYMHELLVLPCRRMRPEDRDFAVACAVPIDAPGITIVSRPPGRPGNAAAKFSAKFAQSVAAIHFDDVFVPWDRVFIDGETDEAHLMTTNYASHHRHSCIGARAGFGDLLIGAGAMMMDANGLELDRISHLKDKMVELIKITEGFYACGVAASTFGEEDAAGNFRPEQIYSNIGKLLLANQIYDMHRLAHEVSGGLIVGLPSPEEDHNPATAPMIESLLRGRPDVPYAHRANVARFIEDLTASETGGWYSVISLHGGGSPEAMKMEILRNYPVQDRKDLVQALLDRGALDLGKGPARDKQPGRCCTKGCAE
;
A
#
# COMPACT_ATOMS: atom_id res chain seq x y z
N ASP A 1 4.95 3.70 16.69
CA ASP A 1 6.26 3.53 16.02
C ASP A 1 6.17 3.32 14.51
N LYS A 2 5.92 2.09 13.98
CA LYS A 2 5.94 1.84 12.52
C LYS A 2 5.01 2.78 11.72
N LEU A 3 3.73 2.85 12.10
CA LEU A 3 2.73 3.65 11.39
C LEU A 3 3.12 5.13 11.30
N GLU A 4 3.58 5.69 12.42
CA GLU A 4 4.00 7.09 12.54
C GLU A 4 5.25 7.36 11.71
N ALA A 5 6.24 6.45 11.74
CA ALA A 5 7.43 6.56 10.90
C ALA A 5 7.08 6.57 9.41
N VAL A 6 6.11 5.75 8.99
CA VAL A 6 5.63 5.76 7.60
C VAL A 6 4.94 7.09 7.27
N ARG A 7 4.06 7.61 8.13
CA ARG A 7 3.43 8.93 7.93
C ARG A 7 4.49 10.03 7.80
N LEU A 8 5.42 10.10 8.77
CA LEU A 8 6.48 11.10 8.82
C LEU A 8 7.33 11.08 7.57
N THR A 9 7.82 9.91 7.15
CA THR A 9 8.67 9.83 5.95
C THR A 9 7.90 10.19 4.68
N CYS A 10 6.61 9.84 4.59
CA CYS A 10 5.76 10.12 3.44
C CYS A 10 5.31 11.59 3.36
N GLN A 11 5.34 12.35 4.46
CA GLN A 11 5.16 13.81 4.41
C GLN A 11 6.25 14.49 3.57
N TYR A 12 7.48 13.96 3.55
CA TYR A 12 8.61 14.57 2.83
C TYR A 12 8.88 13.95 1.48
N GLY A 13 8.80 12.61 1.38
CA GLY A 13 9.12 11.87 0.16
C GLY A 13 7.91 11.39 -0.64
N GLY A 14 6.69 11.67 -0.16
CA GLY A 14 5.44 11.20 -0.77
C GLY A 14 5.23 9.71 -0.49
N CYS A 15 5.89 8.84 -1.24
CA CYS A 15 5.89 7.41 -0.97
C CYS A 15 7.34 6.94 -0.89
N THR A 16 7.80 6.63 0.32
CA THR A 16 9.21 6.35 0.62
C THR A 16 9.62 4.89 0.45
N GLN A 17 8.66 4.02 0.08
CA GLN A 17 8.84 2.65 -0.45
C GLN A 17 9.47 1.62 0.49
N ARG A 18 10.50 1.97 1.28
CA ARG A 18 11.25 1.05 2.17
C ARG A 18 10.38 0.34 3.20
N TYR A 19 9.22 0.87 3.57
CA TYR A 19 8.27 0.17 4.44
C TYR A 19 7.75 -1.14 3.84
N LEU A 20 7.80 -1.30 2.50
CA LEU A 20 7.49 -2.55 1.81
C LEU A 20 8.40 -3.70 2.27
N THR A 21 9.70 -3.42 2.47
CA THR A 21 10.68 -4.40 2.97
C THR A 21 10.32 -4.87 4.37
N HIS A 22 9.97 -3.93 5.24
CA HIS A 22 9.47 -4.25 6.58
C HIS A 22 8.19 -5.10 6.50
N ASP A 23 7.23 -4.75 5.63
CA ASP A 23 6.00 -5.52 5.44
C ASP A 23 6.28 -6.97 5.02
N ALA A 24 7.23 -7.17 4.11
CA ALA A 24 7.58 -8.49 3.57
C ALA A 24 8.35 -9.36 4.55
N PHE A 25 9.32 -8.82 5.29
CA PHE A 25 10.03 -9.57 6.32
C PHE A 25 9.07 -10.10 7.39
N ASN A 26 8.15 -9.26 7.85
CA ASN A 26 7.15 -9.68 8.83
C ASN A 26 6.13 -10.65 8.21
N GLY A 27 5.74 -10.45 6.94
CA GLY A 27 4.89 -11.38 6.21
C GLY A 27 5.48 -12.79 6.12
N LEU A 28 6.79 -12.92 5.89
CA LEU A 28 7.49 -14.19 5.78
C LEU A 28 7.79 -14.87 7.13
N TRP A 29 7.82 -14.09 8.22
CA TRP A 29 8.33 -14.55 9.52
C TRP A 29 7.61 -15.80 10.03
N GLU A 30 6.30 -15.71 10.24
CA GLU A 30 5.49 -16.84 10.71
C GLU A 30 5.46 -18.00 9.72
N ALA A 31 5.38 -17.69 8.41
CA ALA A 31 5.30 -18.71 7.37
C ALA A 31 6.56 -19.60 7.35
N THR A 32 7.74 -18.99 7.31
CA THR A 32 9.02 -19.73 7.32
C THR A 32 9.24 -20.48 8.63
N TRP A 33 8.80 -19.92 9.76
CA TRP A 33 8.82 -20.62 11.05
C TRP A 33 7.94 -21.87 11.02
N ARG A 34 6.70 -21.78 10.52
CA ARG A 34 5.80 -22.95 10.41
C ARG A 34 6.36 -24.02 9.47
N ILE A 35 6.97 -23.62 8.35
CA ILE A 35 7.68 -24.55 7.46
C ILE A 35 8.77 -25.30 8.23
N THR A 36 9.59 -24.58 9.00
CA THR A 36 10.67 -25.14 9.81
C THR A 36 10.12 -26.11 10.86
N GLN A 37 9.06 -25.74 11.59
CA GLN A 37 8.42 -26.62 12.59
C GLN A 37 7.85 -27.90 11.96
N ARG A 38 7.26 -27.80 10.77
CA ARG A 38 6.62 -28.94 10.10
C ARG A 38 7.62 -29.88 9.43
N THR A 39 8.68 -29.34 8.87
CA THR A 39 9.62 -30.10 8.01
C THR A 39 10.95 -30.44 8.69
N GLY A 40 11.30 -29.74 9.77
CA GLY A 40 12.64 -29.78 10.36
C GLY A 40 13.73 -29.13 9.49
N GLY A 41 13.35 -28.44 8.40
CA GLY A 41 14.27 -27.74 7.50
C GLY A 41 14.71 -26.37 8.01
N GLU A 42 15.43 -25.62 7.17
CA GLU A 42 16.14 -24.38 7.55
C GLU A 42 15.47 -23.09 7.03
N SER A 43 14.22 -23.16 6.56
CA SER A 43 13.52 -22.03 5.91
C SER A 43 13.56 -20.74 6.76
N HIS A 44 13.30 -20.85 8.07
CA HIS A 44 13.30 -19.71 8.97
C HIS A 44 14.71 -19.19 9.27
N ASP A 45 15.70 -20.08 9.36
CA ASP A 45 17.10 -19.68 9.59
C ASP A 45 17.67 -18.92 8.39
N ARG A 46 17.31 -19.33 7.16
CA ARG A 46 17.65 -18.62 5.93
C ARG A 46 17.04 -17.22 5.90
N LEU A 47 15.77 -17.08 6.29
CA LEU A 47 15.13 -15.77 6.40
C LEU A 47 15.86 -14.87 7.42
N LYS A 48 16.16 -15.39 8.62
CA LYS A 48 16.89 -14.62 9.65
C LYS A 48 18.28 -14.19 9.16
N ALA A 49 19.00 -15.08 8.49
CA ALA A 49 20.30 -14.76 7.89
C ALA A 49 20.17 -13.65 6.83
N TYR A 50 19.16 -13.72 5.97
CA TYR A 50 18.91 -12.70 4.96
C TYR A 50 18.52 -11.34 5.58
N ILE A 51 17.65 -11.32 6.60
CA ILE A 51 17.28 -10.09 7.31
C ILE A 51 18.52 -9.47 7.97
N THR A 52 19.36 -10.30 8.61
CA THR A 52 20.63 -9.84 9.22
C THR A 52 21.55 -9.21 8.17
N HIS A 53 21.69 -9.86 7.01
CA HIS A 53 22.46 -9.33 5.89
C HIS A 53 21.90 -7.99 5.38
N ALA A 54 20.58 -7.91 5.16
CA ALA A 54 19.93 -6.70 4.68
C ALA A 54 20.10 -5.52 5.66
N GLN A 55 19.96 -5.78 6.96
CA GLN A 55 20.15 -4.79 8.01
C GLN A 55 21.61 -4.33 8.13
N ALA A 56 22.56 -5.27 8.09
CA ALA A 56 23.99 -4.96 8.18
C ALA A 56 24.50 -4.12 7.01
N ASN A 57 23.83 -4.19 5.85
CA ASN A 57 24.22 -3.48 4.62
C ASN A 57 23.25 -2.34 4.24
N ASP A 58 22.25 -2.02 5.08
CA ASP A 58 21.17 -1.04 4.81
C ASP A 58 20.55 -1.17 3.41
N LEU A 59 20.22 -2.40 3.01
CA LEU A 59 19.72 -2.68 1.67
C LEU A 59 18.31 -2.10 1.47
N ALA A 60 18.14 -1.35 0.39
CA ALA A 60 16.82 -1.11 -0.20
C ALA A 60 16.39 -2.33 -1.03
N ILE A 61 15.26 -2.94 -0.67
CA ILE A 61 14.78 -4.21 -1.26
C ILE A 61 13.41 -4.00 -1.90
N GLY A 62 13.31 -4.30 -3.19
CA GLY A 62 12.05 -4.25 -3.95
C GLY A 62 11.18 -5.46 -3.68
N ILE A 63 9.88 -5.24 -3.45
CA ILE A 63 8.94 -6.34 -3.20
C ILE A 63 8.25 -6.74 -4.49
N ALA A 64 8.65 -7.89 -5.01
CA ALA A 64 8.19 -8.44 -6.28
C ALA A 64 7.11 -9.49 -6.02
N MET A 65 5.94 -9.05 -5.54
CA MET A 65 4.81 -9.94 -5.23
C MET A 65 3.86 -10.12 -6.41
N THR A 66 3.38 -9.02 -7.01
CA THR A 66 2.29 -9.08 -8.00
C THR A 66 2.77 -9.59 -9.36
N ASP A 67 2.32 -10.77 -9.74
CA ASP A 67 2.56 -11.36 -11.07
C ASP A 67 1.81 -10.63 -12.21
N GLY A 68 2.15 -10.95 -13.46
CA GLY A 68 1.42 -10.51 -14.66
C GLY A 68 -0.02 -11.03 -14.73
N LYS A 69 -0.28 -12.18 -14.10
CA LYS A 69 -1.59 -12.81 -13.86
C LYS A 69 -2.36 -13.36 -15.06
N GLY A 70 -1.97 -13.02 -16.29
CA GLY A 70 -2.55 -13.60 -17.52
C GLY A 70 -4.08 -13.49 -17.58
N ASP A 71 -4.77 -14.56 -17.93
CA ASP A 71 -6.23 -14.63 -17.85
C ASP A 71 -6.66 -14.70 -16.38
N ARG A 72 -7.33 -13.65 -15.90
CA ARG A 72 -7.74 -13.51 -14.49
C ARG A 72 -8.81 -14.53 -14.07
N SER A 73 -9.50 -15.17 -15.03
CA SER A 73 -10.45 -16.25 -14.76
C SER A 73 -9.77 -17.59 -14.44
N LYS A 74 -8.48 -17.71 -14.79
CA LYS A 74 -7.68 -18.92 -14.62
C LYS A 74 -6.71 -18.80 -13.45
N ARG A 75 -6.32 -19.95 -12.92
CA ARG A 75 -5.27 -20.07 -11.90
C ARG A 75 -3.88 -20.13 -12.54
N PRO A 76 -2.79 -20.01 -11.77
CA PRO A 76 -1.43 -20.05 -12.30
C PRO A 76 -1.13 -21.28 -13.18
N SER A 77 -1.44 -22.48 -12.70
CA SER A 77 -1.22 -23.73 -13.46
C SER A 77 -2.11 -23.91 -14.69
N GLU A 78 -3.15 -23.09 -14.84
CA GLU A 78 -4.13 -23.13 -15.92
C GLU A 78 -3.86 -22.07 -17.00
N GLN A 79 -2.85 -21.21 -16.80
CA GLN A 79 -2.51 -20.18 -17.78
C GLN A 79 -2.00 -20.81 -19.07
N VAL A 80 -2.41 -20.21 -20.20
CA VAL A 80 -1.84 -20.57 -21.51
C VAL A 80 -0.38 -20.13 -21.58
N GLU A 81 -0.07 -18.96 -21.01
CA GLU A 81 1.28 -18.44 -20.84
C GLU A 81 1.71 -18.59 -19.37
N PRO A 82 2.43 -19.66 -18.99
CA PRO A 82 2.83 -19.91 -17.61
C PRO A 82 3.80 -18.85 -17.08
N LEU A 83 4.59 -18.18 -17.95
CA LEU A 83 5.50 -17.10 -17.55
C LEU A 83 4.78 -15.84 -17.07
N SER A 84 3.44 -15.77 -17.23
CA SER A 84 2.63 -14.72 -16.63
C SER A 84 2.62 -14.75 -15.08
N TYR A 85 3.15 -15.82 -14.48
CA TYR A 85 3.47 -15.93 -13.05
C TYR A 85 4.91 -16.42 -12.89
N VAL A 86 5.60 -15.89 -11.88
CA VAL A 86 6.90 -16.44 -11.49
C VAL A 86 6.71 -17.82 -10.87
N HIS A 87 7.50 -18.80 -11.33
CA HIS A 87 7.51 -20.16 -10.83
C HIS A 87 8.91 -20.77 -10.85
N VAL A 88 9.09 -21.85 -10.09
CA VAL A 88 10.28 -22.70 -10.14
C VAL A 88 10.22 -23.55 -11.40
N ARG A 89 11.19 -23.35 -12.31
CA ARG A 89 11.32 -24.15 -13.53
C ARG A 89 12.17 -25.40 -13.33
N GLU A 90 13.14 -25.31 -12.43
CA GLU A 90 14.08 -26.38 -12.14
C GLU A 90 14.52 -26.33 -10.66
N ARG A 91 14.65 -27.49 -10.03
CA ARG A 91 15.25 -27.65 -8.70
C ARG A 91 16.55 -28.43 -8.84
N ARG A 92 17.64 -27.87 -8.33
CA ARG A 92 19.00 -28.40 -8.42
C ARG A 92 19.55 -28.71 -7.03
N ALA A 93 20.70 -29.38 -6.99
CA ALA A 93 21.39 -29.65 -5.73
C ALA A 93 21.87 -28.35 -5.04
N ASP A 94 22.19 -27.32 -5.81
CA ASP A 94 22.77 -26.05 -5.37
C ASP A 94 21.75 -24.88 -5.29
N GLY A 95 20.53 -25.06 -5.78
CA GLY A 95 19.48 -24.04 -5.69
C GLY A 95 18.28 -24.33 -6.57
N ILE A 96 17.55 -23.28 -6.93
CA ILE A 96 16.43 -23.32 -7.86
C ILE A 96 16.67 -22.39 -9.05
N VAL A 97 15.96 -22.63 -10.15
CA VAL A 97 15.87 -21.69 -11.28
C VAL A 97 14.43 -21.20 -11.37
N ILE A 98 14.24 -19.88 -11.38
CA ILE A 98 12.92 -19.26 -11.49
C ILE A 98 12.74 -18.56 -12.84
N ALA A 99 11.52 -18.60 -13.36
CA ALA A 99 11.14 -17.92 -14.59
C ALA A 99 9.75 -17.28 -14.47
N GLY A 100 9.53 -16.16 -15.16
CA GLY A 100 8.23 -15.49 -15.25
C GLY A 100 8.31 -13.98 -15.05
N VAL A 101 7.17 -13.34 -14.75
CA VAL A 101 7.09 -11.87 -14.63
C VAL A 101 6.38 -11.39 -13.37
N LYS A 102 6.98 -10.40 -12.70
CA LYS A 102 6.33 -9.57 -11.68
C LYS A 102 5.99 -8.22 -12.29
N ALA A 103 4.72 -7.87 -12.34
CA ALA A 103 4.23 -6.74 -13.13
C ALA A 103 4.29 -5.38 -12.42
N ILE A 104 4.23 -5.37 -11.09
CA ILE A 104 4.09 -4.15 -10.30
C ILE A 104 5.11 -4.17 -9.17
N VAL A 105 6.34 -3.78 -9.49
CA VAL A 105 7.43 -3.67 -8.51
C VAL A 105 7.78 -2.20 -8.29
N THR A 106 7.25 -1.63 -7.21
CA THR A 106 7.53 -0.25 -6.82
C THR A 106 9.01 -0.10 -6.48
N GLY A 107 9.64 0.86 -7.14
CA GLY A 107 11.06 1.17 -7.01
C GLY A 107 12.02 0.21 -7.68
N GLY A 108 11.52 -0.77 -8.44
CA GLY A 108 12.32 -1.80 -9.12
C GLY A 108 13.64 -1.31 -9.73
N PRO A 109 13.71 -0.22 -10.52
CA PRO A 109 14.94 0.20 -11.18
C PRO A 109 16.09 0.67 -10.27
N TYR A 110 15.84 0.88 -8.98
CA TYR A 110 16.80 1.48 -8.05
C TYR A 110 16.81 0.80 -6.67
N MET A 111 16.47 -0.50 -6.63
CA MET A 111 16.66 -1.35 -5.45
C MET A 111 17.98 -2.13 -5.56
N HIS A 112 18.50 -2.62 -4.42
CA HIS A 112 19.69 -3.48 -4.40
C HIS A 112 19.33 -4.94 -4.66
N GLU A 113 18.23 -5.40 -4.07
CA GLU A 113 17.71 -6.75 -4.25
C GLU A 113 16.20 -6.75 -4.47
N LEU A 114 15.67 -7.87 -4.94
CA LEU A 114 14.27 -8.19 -5.09
C LEU A 114 13.89 -9.33 -4.16
N LEU A 115 12.83 -9.13 -3.39
CA LEU A 115 12.18 -10.20 -2.65
C LEU A 115 10.98 -10.67 -3.47
N VAL A 116 11.15 -11.81 -4.14
CA VAL A 116 10.13 -12.46 -4.98
C VAL A 116 9.17 -13.20 -4.07
N LEU A 117 7.87 -12.93 -4.19
CA LEU A 117 6.83 -13.50 -3.33
C LEU A 117 5.66 -14.05 -4.17
N PRO A 118 4.96 -15.10 -3.73
CA PRO A 118 3.71 -15.53 -4.36
C PRO A 118 2.63 -14.45 -4.19
N CYS A 119 1.76 -14.27 -5.18
CA CYS A 119 0.80 -13.16 -5.20
C CYS A 119 -0.61 -13.50 -4.69
N ARG A 120 -0.90 -14.78 -4.41
CA ARG A 120 -2.23 -15.28 -4.05
C ARG A 120 -2.13 -16.64 -3.37
N ARG A 121 -3.26 -17.13 -2.83
CA ARG A 121 -3.39 -18.52 -2.41
C ARG A 121 -3.14 -19.47 -3.60
N MET A 122 -2.09 -20.26 -3.48
CA MET A 122 -1.74 -21.35 -4.40
C MET A 122 -2.47 -22.62 -3.98
N ARG A 123 -2.96 -23.41 -4.94
CA ARG A 123 -3.49 -24.76 -4.71
C ARG A 123 -2.35 -25.79 -4.80
N PRO A 124 -2.55 -27.06 -4.41
CA PRO A 124 -1.55 -28.10 -4.62
C PRO A 124 -1.05 -28.21 -6.06
N GLU A 125 -1.92 -27.98 -7.06
CA GLU A 125 -1.56 -27.98 -8.48
C GLU A 125 -0.73 -26.75 -8.88
N ASP A 126 -0.73 -25.70 -8.07
CA ASP A 126 0.04 -24.47 -8.24
C ASP A 126 1.35 -24.50 -7.44
N ARG A 127 1.84 -25.68 -7.01
CA ARG A 127 3.02 -25.84 -6.14
C ARG A 127 4.24 -25.07 -6.63
N ASP A 128 4.58 -25.15 -7.91
CA ASP A 128 5.79 -24.50 -8.44
C ASP A 128 5.71 -22.97 -8.45
N PHE A 129 4.50 -22.40 -8.29
CA PHE A 129 4.27 -20.96 -8.15
C PHE A 129 4.32 -20.49 -6.69
N ALA A 130 4.33 -21.41 -5.73
CA ALA A 130 4.48 -21.12 -4.30
C ALA A 130 5.96 -20.96 -3.94
N VAL A 131 6.60 -19.92 -4.49
CA VAL A 131 8.04 -19.65 -4.29
C VAL A 131 8.26 -18.27 -3.68
N ALA A 132 9.03 -18.22 -2.59
CA ALA A 132 9.51 -16.98 -1.99
C ALA A 132 11.03 -17.02 -1.87
N CYS A 133 11.72 -16.03 -2.44
CA CYS A 133 13.17 -15.96 -2.45
C CYS A 133 13.71 -14.53 -2.65
N ALA A 134 14.99 -14.33 -2.34
CA ALA A 134 15.70 -13.08 -2.59
C ALA A 134 16.66 -13.20 -3.78
N VAL A 135 16.72 -12.15 -4.61
CA VAL A 135 17.54 -12.12 -5.82
C VAL A 135 18.21 -10.74 -5.95
N PRO A 136 19.53 -10.64 -6.18
CA PRO A 136 20.18 -9.37 -6.54
C PRO A 136 19.54 -8.73 -7.76
N ILE A 137 19.41 -7.40 -7.78
CA ILE A 137 18.72 -6.70 -8.88
C ILE A 137 19.41 -6.90 -10.23
N ASP A 138 20.72 -7.12 -10.20
CA ASP A 138 21.62 -7.30 -11.33
C ASP A 138 21.93 -8.77 -11.63
N ALA A 139 21.18 -9.71 -11.04
CA ALA A 139 21.35 -11.13 -11.31
C ALA A 139 21.15 -11.42 -12.82
N PRO A 140 21.98 -12.28 -13.43
CA PRO A 140 21.81 -12.69 -14.82
C PRO A 140 20.40 -13.24 -15.09
N GLY A 141 19.81 -12.84 -16.21
CA GLY A 141 18.44 -13.22 -16.58
C GLY A 141 17.35 -12.23 -16.12
N ILE A 142 17.69 -11.18 -15.38
CA ILE A 142 16.73 -10.13 -15.02
C ILE A 142 16.64 -9.06 -16.13
N THR A 143 15.41 -8.77 -16.56
CA THR A 143 15.09 -7.59 -17.38
C THR A 143 14.07 -6.71 -16.68
N ILE A 144 14.39 -5.42 -16.53
CA ILE A 144 13.54 -4.42 -15.86
C ILE A 144 12.93 -3.49 -16.91
N VAL A 145 11.60 -3.46 -16.99
CA VAL A 145 10.85 -2.54 -17.86
C VAL A 145 10.10 -1.54 -16.99
N SER A 146 10.57 -0.30 -16.96
CA SER A 146 10.14 0.69 -15.97
C SER A 146 9.37 1.86 -16.55
N ARG A 147 8.38 2.35 -15.80
CA ARG A 147 7.80 3.69 -16.01
C ARG A 147 8.72 4.77 -15.40
N PRO A 148 8.96 5.90 -16.07
CA PRO A 148 9.72 7.02 -15.49
C PRO A 148 9.09 7.52 -14.17
N PRO A 149 9.91 7.89 -13.17
CA PRO A 149 9.42 8.50 -11.93
C PRO A 149 9.10 9.99 -12.14
N GLY A 150 7.91 10.42 -11.71
CA GLY A 150 7.57 11.84 -11.57
C GLY A 150 7.74 12.67 -12.83
N ARG A 151 8.17 13.93 -12.66
CA ARG A 151 8.34 14.92 -13.74
C ARG A 151 9.67 15.69 -13.61
N PRO A 152 10.83 15.00 -13.60
CA PRO A 152 12.13 15.67 -13.49
C PRO A 152 12.34 16.66 -14.64
N GLY A 153 12.93 17.81 -14.34
CA GLY A 153 13.16 18.88 -15.31
C GLY A 153 11.94 19.75 -15.62
N ASN A 154 10.74 19.41 -15.13
CA ASN A 154 9.56 20.25 -15.29
C ASN A 154 9.49 21.32 -14.19
N ALA A 155 9.64 22.60 -14.56
CA ALA A 155 9.62 23.72 -13.62
C ALA A 155 8.28 23.91 -12.87
N ALA A 156 7.18 23.35 -13.39
CA ALA A 156 5.86 23.38 -12.75
C ALA A 156 5.70 22.29 -11.69
N ALA A 157 6.50 21.21 -11.77
CA ALA A 157 6.43 20.11 -10.81
C ALA A 157 7.18 20.44 -9.52
N LYS A 158 6.48 21.06 -8.55
CA LYS A 158 7.09 21.50 -7.28
C LYS A 158 7.38 20.38 -6.30
N PHE A 159 6.83 19.19 -6.53
CA PHE A 159 7.07 18.01 -5.71
C PHE A 159 7.69 16.88 -6.56
N SER A 160 6.99 16.46 -7.62
CA SER A 160 7.32 15.29 -8.42
C SER A 160 8.56 15.42 -9.30
N ALA A 161 9.12 16.63 -9.45
CA ALA A 161 10.42 16.80 -10.06
C ALA A 161 11.56 16.23 -9.22
N LYS A 162 11.39 16.18 -7.89
CA LYS A 162 12.40 15.72 -6.93
C LYS A 162 11.98 14.46 -6.18
N PHE A 163 10.71 14.38 -5.79
CA PHE A 163 10.18 13.29 -4.98
C PHE A 163 9.09 12.56 -5.77
N ALA A 164 9.46 11.40 -6.31
CA ALA A 164 8.54 10.54 -7.04
C ALA A 164 9.03 9.10 -6.98
N GLN A 165 8.22 8.19 -7.54
CA GLN A 165 8.56 6.77 -7.58
C GLN A 165 8.34 6.17 -8.95
N SER A 166 9.22 5.24 -9.31
CA SER A 166 9.08 4.40 -10.49
C SER A 166 8.39 3.10 -10.11
N VAL A 167 7.74 2.48 -11.08
CA VAL A 167 7.22 1.11 -10.99
C VAL A 167 7.73 0.38 -12.22
N ALA A 168 8.16 -0.86 -12.04
CA ALA A 168 8.63 -1.70 -13.13
C ALA A 168 7.91 -3.05 -13.18
N ALA A 169 7.80 -3.57 -14.39
CA ALA A 169 7.67 -4.99 -14.63
C ALA A 169 9.08 -5.60 -14.63
N ILE A 170 9.24 -6.72 -13.94
CA ILE A 170 10.50 -7.46 -13.83
C ILE A 170 10.29 -8.84 -14.41
N HIS A 171 11.00 -9.11 -15.49
CA HIS A 171 11.06 -10.42 -16.14
C HIS A 171 12.26 -11.19 -15.60
N PHE A 172 12.01 -12.43 -15.21
CA PHE A 172 13.00 -13.41 -14.78
C PHE A 172 13.12 -14.45 -15.89
N ASP A 173 14.24 -14.44 -16.60
CA ASP A 173 14.59 -15.40 -17.65
C ASP A 173 15.59 -16.41 -17.07
N ASP A 174 15.09 -17.55 -16.60
CA ASP A 174 15.86 -18.64 -15.99
C ASP A 174 16.91 -18.17 -14.97
N VAL A 175 16.47 -17.40 -13.98
CA VAL A 175 17.32 -16.81 -12.94
C VAL A 175 17.62 -17.85 -11.85
N PHE A 176 18.91 -18.12 -11.61
CA PHE A 176 19.36 -19.01 -10.55
C PHE A 176 19.28 -18.35 -9.17
N VAL A 177 18.82 -19.10 -8.18
CA VAL A 177 18.72 -18.68 -6.79
C VAL A 177 19.29 -19.77 -5.87
N PRO A 178 20.35 -19.50 -5.10
CA PRO A 178 20.95 -20.48 -4.19
C PRO A 178 20.03 -20.78 -3.00
N TRP A 179 20.15 -21.98 -2.42
CA TRP A 179 19.26 -22.45 -1.36
C TRP A 179 19.20 -21.56 -0.12
N ASP A 180 20.28 -20.84 0.22
CA ASP A 180 20.35 -19.90 1.33
C ASP A 180 19.49 -18.64 1.12
N ARG A 181 19.03 -18.38 -0.11
CA ARG A 181 18.13 -17.29 -0.50
C ARG A 181 16.71 -17.76 -0.80
N VAL A 182 16.40 -19.05 -0.60
CA VAL A 182 15.06 -19.63 -0.80
C VAL A 182 14.35 -19.81 0.55
N PHE A 183 13.19 -19.17 0.70
CA PHE A 183 12.41 -19.15 1.94
C PHE A 183 11.16 -20.03 1.87
N ILE A 184 10.53 -20.14 0.70
CA ILE A 184 9.38 -21.03 0.44
C ILE A 184 9.60 -21.68 -0.94
N ASP A 185 9.43 -23.01 -1.04
CA ASP A 185 9.53 -23.80 -2.28
C ASP A 185 8.45 -24.89 -2.34
N GLY A 186 7.21 -24.48 -2.63
CA GLY A 186 6.09 -25.38 -2.84
C GLY A 186 5.19 -25.60 -1.63
N GLU A 187 5.50 -25.01 -0.47
CA GLU A 187 4.63 -25.02 0.71
C GLU A 187 3.43 -24.06 0.52
N THR A 188 2.37 -24.53 -0.15
CA THR A 188 1.25 -23.70 -0.61
C THR A 188 0.43 -23.06 0.53
N ASP A 189 0.30 -23.74 1.66
CA ASP A 189 -0.46 -23.22 2.81
C ASP A 189 0.31 -22.11 3.53
N GLU A 190 1.61 -22.29 3.74
CA GLU A 190 2.49 -21.29 4.33
C GLU A 190 2.74 -20.11 3.37
N ALA A 191 2.78 -20.35 2.07
CA ALA A 191 2.72 -19.29 1.06
C ALA A 191 1.43 -18.45 1.21
N HIS A 192 0.27 -19.10 1.43
CA HIS A 192 -0.97 -18.38 1.65
C HIS A 192 -0.93 -17.56 2.95
N LEU A 193 -0.43 -18.13 4.05
CA LEU A 193 -0.25 -17.41 5.31
C LEU A 193 0.63 -16.17 5.11
N MET A 194 1.77 -16.31 4.42
CA MET A 194 2.65 -15.19 4.10
C MET A 194 1.91 -14.10 3.32
N THR A 195 1.14 -14.46 2.27
CA THR A 195 0.39 -13.45 1.49
C THR A 195 -0.63 -12.69 2.36
N THR A 196 -1.28 -13.37 3.30
CA THR A 196 -2.26 -12.77 4.22
C THR A 196 -1.59 -11.84 5.23
N ASN A 197 -0.46 -12.27 5.81
CA ASN A 197 0.31 -11.47 6.75
C ASN A 197 0.91 -10.23 6.05
N TYR A 198 1.55 -10.41 4.89
CA TYR A 198 2.06 -9.28 4.09
C TYR A 198 0.96 -8.29 3.75
N ALA A 199 -0.20 -8.75 3.27
CA ALA A 199 -1.31 -7.87 2.93
C ALA A 199 -1.79 -7.06 4.14
N SER A 200 -1.84 -7.66 5.33
CA SER A 200 -2.21 -6.97 6.57
C SER A 200 -1.20 -5.88 6.93
N HIS A 201 0.10 -6.21 6.95
CA HIS A 201 1.15 -5.23 7.19
C HIS A 201 1.16 -4.10 6.15
N HIS A 202 0.96 -4.45 4.88
CA HIS A 202 1.05 -3.48 3.79
C HIS A 202 -0.17 -2.54 3.74
N ARG A 203 -1.37 -3.05 4.02
CA ARG A 203 -2.57 -2.21 4.19
C ARG A 203 -2.40 -1.23 5.34
N HIS A 204 -1.82 -1.68 6.45
CA HIS A 204 -1.44 -0.82 7.58
C HIS A 204 -0.40 0.26 7.19
N SER A 205 0.67 -0.10 6.47
CA SER A 205 1.65 0.88 5.99
C SER A 205 1.03 1.88 5.01
N CYS A 206 0.14 1.46 4.12
CA CYS A 206 -0.57 2.35 3.19
C CYS A 206 -1.40 3.42 3.91
N ILE A 207 -2.00 3.09 5.06
CA ILE A 207 -2.73 4.05 5.90
C ILE A 207 -1.78 5.19 6.33
N GLY A 208 -0.63 4.85 6.92
CA GLY A 208 0.36 5.85 7.33
C GLY A 208 0.88 6.67 6.16
N ALA A 209 1.23 6.01 5.05
CA ALA A 209 1.82 6.67 3.88
C ALA A 209 0.88 7.72 3.28
N ARG A 210 -0.43 7.48 3.33
CA ARG A 210 -1.42 8.39 2.78
C ARG A 210 -1.98 9.38 3.77
N ALA A 211 -1.84 9.14 5.06
CA ALA A 211 -2.03 10.20 6.04
C ALA A 211 -1.01 11.32 5.79
N GLY A 212 0.25 10.95 5.51
CA GLY A 212 1.30 11.92 5.14
C GLY A 212 1.00 12.65 3.83
N PHE A 213 0.38 11.99 2.85
CA PHE A 213 -0.12 12.67 1.65
C PHE A 213 -1.30 13.62 1.95
N GLY A 214 -2.22 13.23 2.83
CA GLY A 214 -3.29 14.09 3.31
C GLY A 214 -2.76 15.36 3.98
N ASP A 215 -1.68 15.24 4.77
CA ASP A 215 -1.00 16.38 5.40
C ASP A 215 -0.50 17.39 4.37
N LEU A 216 0.05 16.92 3.24
CA LEU A 216 0.48 17.80 2.14
C LEU A 216 -0.70 18.55 1.52
N LEU A 217 -1.85 17.88 1.33
CA LEU A 217 -3.05 18.51 0.78
C LEU A 217 -3.65 19.54 1.74
N ILE A 218 -3.73 19.21 3.03
CA ILE A 218 -4.22 20.10 4.09
C ILE A 218 -3.34 21.35 4.17
N GLY A 219 -2.02 21.16 4.27
CA GLY A 219 -1.06 22.26 4.36
C GLY A 219 -1.09 23.15 3.13
N ALA A 220 -1.04 22.58 1.93
CA ALA A 220 -1.07 23.36 0.70
C ALA A 220 -2.41 24.10 0.51
N GLY A 221 -3.53 23.47 0.88
CA GLY A 221 -4.85 24.13 0.88
C GLY A 221 -4.88 25.34 1.81
N ALA A 222 -4.39 25.19 3.05
CA ALA A 222 -4.29 26.30 4.00
C ALA A 222 -3.39 27.44 3.46
N MET A 223 -2.24 27.11 2.88
CA MET A 223 -1.36 28.10 2.25
C MET A 223 -2.03 28.84 1.09
N MET A 224 -2.84 28.15 0.27
CA MET A 224 -3.62 28.81 -0.79
C MET A 224 -4.68 29.75 -0.24
N MET A 225 -5.38 29.36 0.84
CA MET A 225 -6.35 30.22 1.51
C MET A 225 -5.68 31.51 2.01
N ASP A 226 -4.55 31.39 2.72
CA ASP A 226 -3.76 32.53 3.20
C ASP A 226 -3.32 33.43 2.04
N ALA A 227 -2.78 32.85 0.98
CA ALA A 227 -2.35 33.57 -0.21
C ALA A 227 -3.51 34.25 -0.95
N ASN A 228 -4.73 33.74 -0.82
CA ASN A 228 -5.95 34.34 -1.36
C ASN A 228 -6.58 35.38 -0.41
N GLY A 229 -6.06 35.56 0.81
CA GLY A 229 -6.64 36.46 1.81
C GLY A 229 -7.90 35.89 2.49
N LEU A 230 -8.06 34.57 2.49
CA LEU A 230 -9.23 33.87 3.00
C LEU A 230 -8.91 33.27 4.37
N GLU A 231 -9.44 33.87 5.44
CA GLU A 231 -9.24 33.37 6.80
C GLU A 231 -10.11 32.14 7.07
N LEU A 232 -9.47 31.01 7.39
CA LEU A 232 -10.13 29.72 7.64
C LEU A 232 -11.22 29.81 8.72
N ASP A 233 -10.98 30.58 9.78
CA ASP A 233 -11.93 30.72 10.89
C ASP A 233 -13.16 31.58 10.55
N ARG A 234 -13.11 32.38 9.48
CA ARG A 234 -14.21 33.28 9.10
C ARG A 234 -15.09 32.75 7.98
N ILE A 235 -14.55 31.90 7.11
CA ILE A 235 -15.26 31.46 5.89
C ILE A 235 -15.81 30.05 6.11
N SER A 236 -17.07 29.98 6.54
CA SER A 236 -17.73 28.73 6.96
C SER A 236 -17.57 27.60 5.94
N HIS A 237 -17.82 27.85 4.65
CA HIS A 237 -17.78 26.77 3.67
C HIS A 237 -16.36 26.21 3.47
N LEU A 238 -15.31 27.04 3.53
CA LEU A 238 -13.92 26.57 3.43
C LEU A 238 -13.49 25.83 4.69
N LYS A 239 -13.93 26.31 5.85
CA LYS A 239 -13.77 25.61 7.13
C LYS A 239 -14.37 24.22 7.07
N ASP A 240 -15.60 24.09 6.58
CA ASP A 240 -16.28 22.81 6.45
C ASP A 240 -15.51 21.87 5.51
N LYS A 241 -15.01 22.35 4.35
CA LYS A 241 -14.21 21.52 3.44
C LYS A 241 -12.88 21.09 4.04
N MET A 242 -12.20 21.99 4.74
CA MET A 242 -10.97 21.68 5.46
C MET A 242 -11.20 20.63 6.54
N VAL A 243 -12.27 20.78 7.33
CA VAL A 243 -12.67 19.80 8.35
C VAL A 243 -12.97 18.45 7.72
N GLU A 244 -13.67 18.39 6.58
CA GLU A 244 -13.92 17.14 5.87
C GLU A 244 -12.63 16.47 5.39
N LEU A 245 -11.66 17.24 4.88
CA LEU A 245 -10.36 16.73 4.45
C LEU A 245 -9.55 16.17 5.64
N ILE A 246 -9.53 16.89 6.76
CA ILE A 246 -8.90 16.45 8.02
C ILE A 246 -9.60 15.18 8.52
N LYS A 247 -10.94 15.14 8.55
CA LYS A 247 -11.73 13.99 9.01
C LYS A 247 -11.43 12.74 8.19
N ILE A 248 -11.32 12.86 6.86
CA ILE A 248 -10.94 11.72 6.02
C ILE A 248 -9.53 11.25 6.38
N THR A 249 -8.56 12.18 6.40
CA THR A 249 -7.14 11.89 6.65
C THR A 249 -6.93 11.22 8.00
N GLU A 250 -7.45 11.82 9.08
CA GLU A 250 -7.33 11.28 10.43
C GLU A 250 -8.25 10.09 10.67
N GLY A 251 -9.38 10.00 9.95
CA GLY A 251 -10.34 8.90 10.07
C GLY A 251 -9.73 7.56 9.67
N PHE A 252 -9.10 7.48 8.50
CA PHE A 252 -8.39 6.25 8.11
C PHE A 252 -7.10 6.06 8.92
N TYR A 253 -6.42 7.13 9.33
CA TYR A 253 -5.21 7.04 10.16
C TYR A 253 -5.52 6.43 11.53
N ALA A 254 -6.64 6.81 12.15
CA ALA A 254 -7.12 6.23 13.40
C ALA A 254 -7.35 4.72 13.31
N CYS A 255 -7.78 4.19 12.16
CA CYS A 255 -7.83 2.74 11.93
C CYS A 255 -6.44 2.10 11.92
N GLY A 256 -5.42 2.79 11.40
CA GLY A 256 -4.04 2.32 11.49
C GLY A 256 -3.53 2.30 12.93
N VAL A 257 -3.88 3.31 13.72
CA VAL A 257 -3.57 3.35 15.16
C VAL A 257 -4.25 2.17 15.86
N ALA A 258 -5.55 1.97 15.66
CA ALA A 258 -6.29 0.83 16.21
C ALA A 258 -5.68 -0.51 15.78
N ALA A 259 -5.31 -0.67 14.50
CA ALA A 259 -4.64 -1.87 14.00
C ALA A 259 -3.28 -2.12 14.68
N SER A 260 -2.57 -1.06 15.06
CA SER A 260 -1.31 -1.17 15.80
C SER A 260 -1.56 -1.55 17.27
N THR A 261 -2.52 -0.89 17.91
CA THR A 261 -2.86 -1.09 19.33
C THR A 261 -3.46 -2.47 19.60
N PHE A 262 -4.30 -2.97 18.69
CA PHE A 262 -4.91 -4.30 18.79
C PHE A 262 -4.14 -5.37 18.02
N GLY A 263 -2.87 -5.11 17.69
CA GLY A 263 -2.01 -6.07 17.01
C GLY A 263 -1.95 -7.41 17.75
N GLU A 264 -1.73 -8.47 16.98
CA GLU A 264 -1.68 -9.84 17.47
C GLU A 264 -0.25 -10.36 17.42
N GLU A 265 0.18 -11.04 18.46
CA GLU A 265 1.39 -11.86 18.43
C GLU A 265 1.12 -13.15 17.63
N ASP A 266 2.01 -13.47 16.70
CA ASP A 266 1.95 -14.67 15.89
C ASP A 266 2.64 -15.86 16.58
N ALA A 267 2.48 -17.06 16.01
CA ALA A 267 3.05 -18.28 16.60
C ALA A 267 4.59 -18.30 16.63
N ALA A 268 5.25 -17.42 15.88
CA ALA A 268 6.69 -17.28 15.81
C ALA A 268 7.21 -16.12 16.69
N GLY A 269 6.36 -15.53 17.54
CA GLY A 269 6.71 -14.47 18.50
C GLY A 269 6.86 -13.08 17.90
N ASN A 270 6.43 -12.87 16.64
CA ASN A 270 6.42 -11.55 16.02
C ASN A 270 5.01 -10.94 16.07
N PHE A 271 4.88 -9.63 15.85
CA PHE A 271 3.60 -8.93 15.89
C PHE A 271 3.10 -8.57 14.50
N ARG A 272 1.80 -8.82 14.25
CA ARG A 272 1.09 -8.34 13.07
C ARG A 272 0.00 -7.31 13.45
N PRO A 273 -0.24 -6.28 12.61
CA PRO A 273 -1.37 -5.39 12.79
C PRO A 273 -2.70 -6.16 12.76
N GLU A 274 -3.66 -5.72 13.55
CA GLU A 274 -5.01 -6.28 13.55
C GLU A 274 -5.63 -6.16 12.14
N GLN A 275 -6.17 -7.27 11.65
CA GLN A 275 -6.52 -7.42 10.24
C GLN A 275 -7.78 -6.63 9.87
N ILE A 276 -8.80 -6.62 10.72
CA ILE A 276 -10.06 -5.92 10.46
C ILE A 276 -9.79 -4.42 10.31
N TYR A 277 -9.08 -3.80 11.25
CA TYR A 277 -8.77 -2.37 11.24
C TYR A 277 -7.80 -2.00 10.12
N SER A 278 -6.81 -2.85 9.80
CA SER A 278 -5.93 -2.65 8.64
C SER A 278 -6.72 -2.62 7.33
N ASN A 279 -7.68 -3.54 7.17
CA ASN A 279 -8.55 -3.58 5.99
C ASN A 279 -9.52 -2.40 5.95
N ILE A 280 -10.17 -2.06 7.07
CA ILE A 280 -11.12 -0.95 7.14
C ILE A 280 -10.42 0.37 6.82
N GLY A 281 -9.29 0.65 7.47
CA GLY A 281 -8.54 1.89 7.23
C GLY A 281 -8.10 2.01 5.78
N LYS A 282 -7.57 0.94 5.19
CA LYS A 282 -7.17 0.97 3.78
C LYS A 282 -8.38 1.06 2.82
N LEU A 283 -9.53 0.53 3.18
CA LEU A 283 -10.76 0.63 2.38
C LEU A 283 -11.36 2.04 2.44
N LEU A 284 -11.43 2.65 3.63
CA LEU A 284 -11.85 4.04 3.81
C LEU A 284 -10.99 4.97 2.95
N LEU A 285 -9.67 4.80 3.07
CA LEU A 285 -8.72 5.49 2.22
C LEU A 285 -9.02 5.31 0.72
N ALA A 286 -9.10 4.06 0.26
CA ALA A 286 -9.25 3.75 -1.15
C ALA A 286 -10.52 4.37 -1.74
N ASN A 287 -11.62 4.37 -0.97
CA ASN A 287 -12.88 4.93 -1.40
C ASN A 287 -12.90 6.47 -1.40
N GLN A 288 -12.06 7.12 -0.58
CA GLN A 288 -12.11 8.56 -0.34
C GLN A 288 -10.92 9.33 -0.93
N ILE A 289 -9.97 8.68 -1.61
CA ILE A 289 -8.82 9.38 -2.19
C ILE A 289 -9.23 10.50 -3.18
N TYR A 290 -10.24 10.25 -4.00
CA TYR A 290 -10.73 11.26 -4.95
C TYR A 290 -11.47 12.40 -4.23
N ASP A 291 -12.14 12.11 -3.11
CA ASP A 291 -12.72 13.14 -2.26
C ASP A 291 -11.64 14.02 -1.62
N MET A 292 -10.50 13.44 -1.21
CA MET A 292 -9.38 14.23 -0.70
C MET A 292 -8.87 15.23 -1.76
N HIS A 293 -8.72 14.80 -3.01
CA HIS A 293 -8.32 15.68 -4.11
C HIS A 293 -9.38 16.77 -4.36
N ARG A 294 -10.66 16.38 -4.46
CA ARG A 294 -11.78 17.31 -4.65
C ARG A 294 -11.84 18.36 -3.53
N LEU A 295 -11.72 17.95 -2.28
CA LEU A 295 -11.72 18.86 -1.13
C LEU A 295 -10.52 19.81 -1.16
N ALA A 296 -9.33 19.31 -1.52
CA ALA A 296 -8.16 20.16 -1.72
C ALA A 296 -8.38 21.20 -2.83
N HIS A 297 -9.06 20.84 -3.92
CA HIS A 297 -9.42 21.77 -4.99
C HIS A 297 -10.44 22.82 -4.53
N GLU A 298 -11.46 22.43 -3.78
CA GLU A 298 -12.48 23.33 -3.23
C GLU A 298 -11.88 24.34 -2.24
N VAL A 299 -10.88 23.94 -1.47
CA VAL A 299 -10.13 24.81 -0.54
C VAL A 299 -9.20 25.78 -1.30
N SER A 300 -8.59 25.32 -2.39
CA SER A 300 -7.49 26.05 -3.06
C SER A 300 -7.96 27.00 -4.17
N GLY A 301 -9.07 26.68 -4.84
CA GLY A 301 -9.62 27.42 -5.97
C GLY A 301 -9.00 27.06 -7.33
N GLY A 302 -9.61 27.56 -8.40
CA GLY A 302 -9.31 27.14 -9.78
C GLY A 302 -7.96 27.59 -10.36
N LEU A 303 -7.18 28.41 -9.65
CA LEU A 303 -5.86 28.84 -10.13
C LEU A 303 -4.92 27.64 -10.32
N ILE A 304 -5.15 26.53 -9.62
CA ILE A 304 -4.38 25.28 -9.76
C ILE A 304 -4.36 24.74 -11.20
N VAL A 305 -5.36 25.06 -12.04
CA VAL A 305 -5.39 24.67 -13.47
C VAL A 305 -5.36 25.86 -14.42
N GLY A 306 -5.60 27.08 -13.91
CA GLY A 306 -5.64 28.30 -14.70
C GLY A 306 -4.33 29.10 -14.69
N LEU A 307 -3.37 28.74 -13.83
CA LEU A 307 -2.08 29.43 -13.76
C LEU A 307 -1.26 29.19 -15.03
N PRO A 308 -0.72 30.24 -15.68
CA PRO A 308 0.20 30.09 -16.79
C PRO A 308 1.44 29.23 -16.46
N SER A 309 2.05 28.67 -17.50
CA SER A 309 3.26 27.87 -17.35
C SER A 309 4.39 28.69 -16.72
N PRO A 310 5.37 28.05 -16.04
CA PRO A 310 6.50 28.76 -15.45
C PRO A 310 7.35 29.58 -16.43
N GLU A 311 7.28 29.28 -17.72
CA GLU A 311 7.96 30.06 -18.77
C GLU A 311 7.45 31.50 -18.81
N GLU A 312 6.16 31.68 -18.53
CA GLU A 312 5.50 32.98 -18.57
C GLU A 312 5.89 33.88 -17.38
N ASP A 313 6.34 33.29 -16.27
CA ASP A 313 6.83 34.03 -15.09
C ASP A 313 8.07 34.90 -15.42
N HIS A 314 8.77 34.59 -16.52
CA HIS A 314 9.99 35.27 -16.96
C HIS A 314 9.80 36.06 -18.27
N ASN A 315 8.58 36.08 -18.82
CA ASN A 315 8.30 36.78 -20.06
C ASN A 315 8.18 38.30 -19.78
N PRO A 316 9.09 39.14 -20.31
CA PRO A 316 9.09 40.58 -19.99
C PRO A 316 7.84 41.32 -20.47
N ALA A 317 7.09 40.76 -21.44
CA ALA A 317 5.87 41.37 -21.96
C ALA A 317 4.66 41.17 -21.03
N THR A 318 4.65 40.11 -20.23
CA THR A 318 3.44 39.66 -19.49
C THR A 318 3.70 39.42 -18.01
N ALA A 319 4.91 39.09 -17.59
CA ALA A 319 5.25 38.82 -16.20
C ALA A 319 4.85 39.97 -15.24
N PRO A 320 5.10 41.27 -15.54
CA PRO A 320 4.66 42.35 -14.66
C PRO A 320 3.13 42.41 -14.50
N MET A 321 2.39 42.15 -15.58
CA MET A 321 0.93 42.10 -15.56
C MET A 321 0.44 40.90 -14.75
N ILE A 322 1.00 39.72 -14.98
CA ILE A 322 0.64 38.49 -14.27
C ILE A 322 0.91 38.63 -12.78
N GLU A 323 2.10 39.10 -12.40
CA GLU A 323 2.46 39.32 -11.00
C GLU A 323 1.51 40.32 -10.33
N SER A 324 1.13 41.40 -11.03
CA SER A 324 0.21 42.40 -10.48
C SER A 324 -1.23 41.89 -10.39
N LEU A 325 -1.74 41.20 -11.42
CA LEU A 325 -3.16 40.86 -11.57
C LEU A 325 -3.53 39.50 -10.99
N LEU A 326 -2.59 38.56 -10.94
CA LEU A 326 -2.78 37.23 -10.36
C LEU A 326 -2.15 37.11 -8.96
N ARG A 327 -1.78 38.23 -8.32
CA ARG A 327 -1.55 38.23 -6.87
C ARG A 327 -2.87 38.14 -6.12
N GLY A 328 -2.86 37.45 -4.98
CA GLY A 328 -3.98 37.43 -4.03
C GLY A 328 -3.81 38.49 -2.96
N ARG A 329 -3.57 38.08 -1.72
CA ARG A 329 -3.32 38.96 -0.57
C ARG A 329 -2.12 39.89 -0.85
N PRO A 330 -2.20 41.22 -0.61
CA PRO A 330 -1.16 42.17 -1.03
C PRO A 330 0.25 41.94 -0.44
N ASP A 331 0.32 41.38 0.77
CA ASP A 331 1.55 41.06 1.52
C ASP A 331 2.13 39.69 1.19
N VAL A 332 1.44 38.89 0.35
CA VAL A 332 1.95 37.61 -0.13
C VAL A 332 2.51 37.79 -1.55
N PRO A 333 3.81 37.50 -1.77
CA PRO A 333 4.40 37.57 -3.10
C PRO A 333 3.68 36.66 -4.10
N TYR A 334 3.50 37.12 -5.35
CA TYR A 334 2.88 36.32 -6.41
C TYR A 334 3.56 34.95 -6.56
N ALA A 335 4.90 34.91 -6.58
CA ALA A 335 5.67 33.69 -6.70
C ALA A 335 5.32 32.65 -5.62
N HIS A 336 5.01 33.08 -4.39
CA HIS A 336 4.57 32.18 -3.33
C HIS A 336 3.23 31.53 -3.69
N ARG A 337 2.21 32.34 -4.01
CA ARG A 337 0.88 31.87 -4.43
C ARG A 337 0.96 30.94 -5.65
N ALA A 338 1.72 31.33 -6.67
CA ALA A 338 1.93 30.56 -7.89
C ALA A 338 2.58 29.21 -7.62
N ASN A 339 3.60 29.16 -6.75
CA ASN A 339 4.28 27.91 -6.41
C ASN A 339 3.40 26.96 -5.58
N VAL A 340 2.57 27.49 -4.66
CA VAL A 340 1.61 26.64 -3.93
C VAL A 340 0.54 26.09 -4.89
N ALA A 341 0.01 26.92 -5.80
CA ALA A 341 -0.93 26.45 -6.82
C ALA A 341 -0.35 25.31 -7.67
N ARG A 342 0.89 25.47 -8.15
CA ARG A 342 1.63 24.43 -8.90
C ARG A 342 1.92 23.18 -8.09
N PHE A 343 2.19 23.33 -6.78
CA PHE A 343 2.37 22.19 -5.88
C PHE A 343 1.10 21.35 -5.79
N ILE A 344 -0.07 21.98 -5.63
CA ILE A 344 -1.35 21.27 -5.57
C ILE A 344 -1.70 20.65 -6.92
N GLU A 345 -1.49 21.37 -8.02
CA GLU A 345 -1.63 20.84 -9.38
C GLU A 345 -0.78 19.58 -9.56
N ASP A 346 0.49 19.63 -9.13
CA ASP A 346 1.42 18.51 -9.21
C ASP A 346 0.91 17.26 -8.50
N LEU A 347 0.40 17.43 -7.27
CA LEU A 347 -0.11 16.33 -6.46
C LEU A 347 -1.48 15.78 -6.90
N THR A 348 -2.29 16.56 -7.62
CA THR A 348 -3.73 16.23 -7.78
C THR A 348 -4.30 16.32 -9.18
N ALA A 349 -3.72 17.14 -10.07
CA ALA A 349 -4.26 17.47 -11.39
C ALA A 349 -3.28 17.25 -12.55
N SER A 350 -2.04 16.84 -12.26
CA SER A 350 -1.06 16.45 -13.28
C SER A 350 -1.13 14.95 -13.65
N GLU A 351 -0.36 14.52 -14.66
CA GLU A 351 -0.15 13.08 -14.92
C GLU A 351 0.32 12.33 -13.65
N THR A 352 1.18 12.96 -12.84
CA THR A 352 1.64 12.38 -11.58
C THR A 352 0.55 12.40 -10.51
N GLY A 353 -0.31 13.43 -10.48
CA GLY A 353 -1.45 13.49 -9.56
C GLY A 353 -2.50 12.40 -9.85
N GLY A 354 -2.81 12.17 -11.13
CA GLY A 354 -3.64 11.04 -11.55
C GLY A 354 -3.00 9.70 -11.21
N TRP A 355 -1.68 9.60 -11.34
CA TRP A 355 -0.95 8.41 -10.92
C TRP A 355 -1.04 8.18 -9.40
N TYR A 356 -0.88 9.22 -8.57
CA TYR A 356 -1.00 9.14 -7.11
C TYR A 356 -2.39 8.66 -6.65
N SER A 357 -3.48 9.10 -7.28
CA SER A 357 -4.82 8.66 -6.90
C SER A 357 -5.04 7.16 -7.20
N VAL A 358 -4.62 6.68 -8.38
CA VAL A 358 -4.79 5.28 -8.78
C VAL A 358 -3.95 4.34 -7.92
N ILE A 359 -2.69 4.69 -7.62
CA ILE A 359 -1.87 3.86 -6.72
C ILE A 359 -2.42 3.88 -5.29
N SER A 360 -3.04 4.96 -4.83
CA SER A 360 -3.70 5.00 -3.51
C SER A 360 -4.91 4.09 -3.44
N LEU A 361 -5.69 4.03 -4.53
CA LEU A 361 -6.85 3.15 -4.66
C LEU A 361 -6.43 1.68 -4.60
N HIS A 362 -5.39 1.29 -5.35
CA HIS A 362 -5.00 -0.11 -5.54
C HIS A 362 -3.82 -0.62 -4.68
N GLY A 363 -3.06 0.27 -4.04
CA GLY A 363 -1.99 -0.13 -3.10
C GLY A 363 -2.56 -1.01 -1.99
N GLY A 364 -1.88 -2.07 -1.58
CA GLY A 364 -2.44 -3.02 -0.60
C GLY A 364 -3.59 -3.91 -1.10
N GLY A 365 -3.94 -3.85 -2.39
CA GLY A 365 -5.03 -4.62 -3.01
C GLY A 365 -6.23 -3.77 -3.42
N SER A 366 -7.15 -4.37 -4.19
CA SER A 366 -8.38 -3.68 -4.61
C SER A 366 -9.37 -3.47 -3.44
N PRO A 367 -10.27 -2.48 -3.54
CA PRO A 367 -11.40 -2.32 -2.62
C PRO A 367 -12.16 -3.63 -2.37
N GLU A 368 -12.41 -4.42 -3.42
CA GLU A 368 -13.10 -5.71 -3.32
C GLU A 368 -12.33 -6.75 -2.50
N ALA A 369 -11.00 -6.80 -2.63
CA ALA A 369 -10.19 -7.70 -1.82
C ALA A 369 -10.29 -7.35 -0.33
N MET A 370 -10.29 -6.05 0.01
CA MET A 370 -10.45 -5.62 1.40
C MET A 370 -11.85 -5.93 1.95
N LYS A 371 -12.92 -5.68 1.18
CA LYS A 371 -14.30 -6.03 1.58
C LYS A 371 -14.44 -7.52 1.89
N MET A 372 -13.86 -8.37 1.03
CA MET A 372 -13.83 -9.82 1.23
C MET A 372 -13.10 -10.20 2.52
N GLU A 373 -11.93 -9.61 2.79
CA GLU A 373 -11.18 -9.89 4.03
C GLU A 373 -11.89 -9.35 5.28
N ILE A 374 -12.58 -8.21 5.22
CA ILE A 374 -13.39 -7.70 6.33
C ILE A 374 -14.48 -8.69 6.67
N LEU A 375 -15.28 -9.12 5.68
CA LEU A 375 -16.38 -10.05 5.94
C LEU A 375 -15.89 -11.42 6.43
N ARG A 376 -14.75 -11.91 5.89
CA ARG A 376 -14.15 -13.17 6.31
C ARG A 376 -13.68 -13.13 7.77
N ASN A 377 -13.12 -12.00 8.22
CA ASN A 377 -12.48 -11.90 9.52
C ASN A 377 -13.36 -11.26 10.60
N TYR A 378 -14.42 -10.54 10.24
CA TYR A 378 -15.33 -9.93 11.21
C TYR A 378 -16.27 -10.96 11.84
N PRO A 379 -16.40 -11.03 13.18
CA PRO A 379 -17.22 -12.02 13.87
C PRO A 379 -18.72 -11.67 13.81
N VAL A 380 -19.35 -11.81 12.64
CA VAL A 380 -20.78 -11.52 12.46
C VAL A 380 -21.65 -12.44 13.33
N GLN A 381 -21.26 -13.71 13.47
CA GLN A 381 -22.00 -14.67 14.30
C GLN A 381 -22.07 -14.22 15.76
N ASP A 382 -20.99 -13.67 16.34
CA ASP A 382 -20.99 -13.14 17.70
C ASP A 382 -22.01 -12.00 17.87
N ARG A 383 -22.23 -11.20 16.81
CA ARG A 383 -23.25 -10.13 16.82
C ARG A 383 -24.67 -10.71 16.76
N LYS A 384 -24.88 -11.80 16.01
CA LYS A 384 -26.15 -12.55 16.03
C LYS A 384 -26.41 -13.15 17.41
N ASP A 385 -25.40 -13.76 18.01
CA ASP A 385 -25.50 -14.40 19.33
C ASP A 385 -25.78 -13.36 20.43
N LEU A 386 -25.19 -12.16 20.34
CA LEU A 386 -25.51 -11.03 21.22
C LEU A 386 -26.99 -10.65 21.13
N VAL A 387 -27.52 -10.46 19.92
CA VAL A 387 -28.94 -10.11 19.73
C VAL A 387 -29.83 -11.23 20.25
N GLN A 388 -29.52 -12.50 19.91
CA GLN A 388 -30.26 -13.66 20.41
C GLN A 388 -30.29 -13.71 21.94
N ALA A 389 -29.16 -13.45 22.60
CA ALA A 389 -29.09 -13.42 24.06
C ALA A 389 -29.95 -12.30 24.68
N LEU A 390 -30.17 -11.18 23.99
CA LEU A 390 -31.10 -10.13 24.43
C LEU A 390 -32.56 -10.55 24.25
N LEU A 391 -32.88 -11.22 23.14
CA LEU A 391 -34.22 -11.76 22.88
C LEU A 391 -34.61 -12.84 23.90
N ASP A 392 -33.67 -13.76 24.18
CA ASP A 392 -33.87 -14.87 25.12
C ASP A 392 -34.07 -14.40 26.58
N ARG A 393 -33.67 -13.17 26.92
CA ARG A 393 -33.91 -12.54 28.23
C ARG A 393 -35.35 -12.03 28.40
N GLY A 394 -36.26 -12.35 27.48
CA GLY A 394 -37.65 -11.91 27.53
C GLY A 394 -37.83 -10.42 27.19
N ALA A 395 -36.84 -9.79 26.54
CA ALA A 395 -36.96 -8.40 26.12
C ALA A 395 -37.98 -8.20 24.99
N LEU A 396 -38.25 -9.23 24.18
CA LEU A 396 -39.24 -9.24 23.10
C LEU A 396 -39.77 -10.67 22.87
N ASP A 397 -41.10 -10.84 22.73
CA ASP A 397 -41.72 -12.11 22.33
C ASP A 397 -41.78 -12.19 20.79
N LEU A 398 -40.73 -12.76 20.18
CA LEU A 398 -40.56 -12.79 18.72
C LEU A 398 -40.94 -14.13 18.05
N GLY A 399 -41.44 -15.11 18.81
CA GLY A 399 -41.65 -16.48 18.30
C GLY A 399 -40.34 -17.22 17.97
N LYS A 400 -40.43 -18.45 17.46
CA LYS A 400 -39.24 -19.29 17.16
C LYS A 400 -38.58 -18.87 15.84
N GLY A 401 -37.37 -18.30 15.93
CA GLY A 401 -36.53 -18.03 14.77
C GLY A 401 -35.96 -19.30 14.10
N PRO A 402 -35.40 -19.19 12.88
CA PRO A 402 -34.75 -20.31 12.19
C PRO A 402 -33.54 -20.83 12.98
N ALA A 403 -33.21 -22.11 12.79
CA ALA A 403 -32.10 -22.77 13.48
C ALA A 403 -30.77 -22.04 13.25
N ARG A 404 -29.89 -22.08 14.28
CA ARG A 404 -28.57 -21.42 14.26
C ARG A 404 -27.73 -21.89 13.09
N ASP A 405 -27.61 -21.06 12.07
CA ASP A 405 -26.64 -21.25 11.00
C ASP A 405 -25.26 -20.82 11.51
N LYS A 406 -24.41 -21.80 11.87
CA LYS A 406 -23.03 -21.55 12.24
C LYS A 406 -22.24 -21.29 10.97
N GLN A 407 -21.62 -20.12 10.84
CA GLN A 407 -20.69 -19.85 9.75
C GLN A 407 -19.63 -20.98 9.70
N PRO A 408 -19.45 -21.68 8.56
CA PRO A 408 -18.46 -22.73 8.45
C PRO A 408 -17.05 -22.15 8.65
N GLY A 409 -16.24 -22.77 9.51
CA GLY A 409 -14.79 -22.52 9.58
C GLY A 409 -14.25 -21.73 10.78
N ARG A 410 -15.06 -21.37 11.79
CA ARG A 410 -14.53 -20.88 13.08
C ARG A 410 -14.87 -21.85 14.22
N CYS A 411 -13.84 -22.52 14.75
CA CYS A 411 -13.86 -22.96 16.15
C CYS A 411 -13.97 -21.70 17.03
N CYS A 412 -14.76 -21.77 18.12
CA CYS A 412 -14.98 -20.62 18.99
C CYS A 412 -13.66 -20.07 19.55
N THR A 413 -13.62 -18.76 19.83
CA THR A 413 -12.48 -18.08 20.48
C THR A 413 -12.15 -18.61 21.87
N LYS A 414 -13.02 -19.43 22.47
CA LYS A 414 -12.79 -20.09 23.76
C LYS A 414 -12.15 -21.47 23.66
N GLY A 415 -11.86 -21.96 22.45
CA GLY A 415 -11.55 -23.37 22.25
C GLY A 415 -12.76 -24.24 22.56
N CYS A 416 -12.90 -25.36 21.86
CA CYS A 416 -13.82 -26.39 22.30
C CYS A 416 -13.27 -26.92 23.63
N ALA A 417 -13.81 -26.47 24.76
CA ALA A 417 -13.66 -27.19 26.02
C ALA A 417 -14.51 -28.47 25.91
N GLU A 418 -13.89 -29.61 26.25
CA GLU A 418 -14.51 -30.94 26.27
C GLU A 418 -15.81 -30.99 27.09
#